data_AF-A0A812P0N3-F1
#
_entry.id   AF-A0A812P0N3-F1
#
_cell.length_a   1.000
_cell.length_b   1.000
_cell.length_c   1.000
_cell.angle_alpha   90.00
_cell.angle_beta   90.00
_cell.angle_gamma   90.00
#
_symmetry.space_group_name_H-M   'P 1'
#
loop_
_entity.id
_entity.type
_entity.pdbx_description
1 polymer ?
#
loop_
_entity_poly.entity_id
_entity_poly.type
_entity_poly.pdbx_seq_one_letter_code
_entity_poly.pdbx_strand_id
1 'polypeptide(L)'
;SRWLLDQADRGQLVGDLQPLRRLAWIKLLGVVSGENFEAWADELDKHRKLYAELVDEYRKETDVKAVDPKLCNPLSRNVDNPYLKIQVNEELLKEIWKDVERTFPECQFLSSPESRKVLQRILFHWCRSRNPSMTPSESYRQGMNELAAVLYAVMKQGEFSNGGVDREALGPRLCGSRHNEADAFACFVQLMERG
;
A
#
# COMPACT_ATOMS: atom_id res chain seq x y z
N SER A 1 -3.74 -16.49 18.09
CA SER A 1 -4.59 -15.64 17.24
C SER A 1 -6.05 -15.55 17.69
N ARG A 2 -6.72 -16.65 18.13
CA ARG A 2 -8.16 -16.64 18.51
C ARG A 2 -8.57 -15.55 19.52
N TRP A 3 -7.78 -15.33 20.58
CA TRP A 3 -8.04 -14.26 21.54
C TRP A 3 -8.11 -12.87 20.89
N LEU A 4 -7.15 -12.56 20.00
CA LEU A 4 -7.09 -11.27 19.30
C LEU A 4 -8.36 -11.01 18.47
N LEU A 5 -8.87 -12.04 17.81
CA LEU A 5 -10.09 -11.94 16.99
C LEU A 5 -11.34 -11.77 17.85
N ASP A 6 -11.47 -12.51 18.95
CA ASP A 6 -12.59 -12.32 19.90
C ASP A 6 -12.62 -10.90 20.48
N GLN A 7 -11.45 -10.33 20.80
CA GLN A 7 -11.36 -8.95 21.27
C GLN A 7 -11.71 -7.93 20.16
N ALA A 8 -11.35 -8.22 18.91
CA ALA A 8 -11.71 -7.38 17.77
C ALA A 8 -13.24 -7.39 17.55
N ASP A 9 -13.87 -8.56 17.57
CA ASP A 9 -15.32 -8.73 17.37
C ASP A 9 -16.13 -8.01 18.45
N ARG A 10 -15.62 -7.98 19.69
CA ARG A 10 -16.24 -7.25 20.80
C ARG A 10 -15.95 -5.74 20.80
N GLY A 11 -15.17 -5.24 19.84
CA GLY A 11 -14.75 -3.83 19.81
C GLY A 11 -13.82 -3.43 20.97
N GLN A 12 -13.16 -4.41 21.62
CA GLN A 12 -12.36 -4.20 22.83
C GLN A 12 -10.91 -3.79 22.56
N LEU A 13 -10.48 -3.75 21.29
CA LEU A 13 -9.17 -3.23 20.90
C LEU A 13 -9.16 -1.69 20.96
N VAL A 14 -9.27 -1.12 22.16
CA VAL A 14 -9.27 0.32 22.45
C VAL A 14 -8.21 0.64 23.51
N GLY A 15 -7.87 1.93 23.68
CA GLY A 15 -6.85 2.35 24.64
C GLY A 15 -5.51 1.67 24.38
N ASP A 16 -4.94 1.04 25.41
CA ASP A 16 -3.64 0.34 25.34
C ASP A 16 -3.63 -0.84 24.35
N LEU A 17 -4.79 -1.40 24.01
CA LEU A 17 -4.92 -2.49 23.04
C LEU A 17 -5.15 -2.00 21.61
N GLN A 18 -5.34 -0.69 21.39
CA GLN A 18 -5.55 -0.11 20.07
C GLN A 18 -4.47 -0.51 19.04
N PRO A 19 -3.17 -0.59 19.38
CA PRO A 19 -2.14 -0.99 18.42
C PRO A 19 -2.35 -2.41 17.85
N LEU A 20 -3.03 -3.29 18.59
CA LEU A 20 -3.30 -4.66 18.14
C LEU A 20 -4.31 -4.72 16.97
N ARG A 21 -5.02 -3.62 16.68
CA ARG A 21 -5.91 -3.52 15.51
C ARG A 21 -5.19 -3.83 14.21
N ARG A 22 -3.92 -3.44 14.08
CA ARG A 22 -3.09 -3.79 12.91
C ARG A 22 -3.11 -5.29 12.63
N LEU A 23 -2.77 -6.09 13.65
CA LEU A 23 -2.71 -7.54 13.52
C LEU A 23 -4.10 -8.16 13.31
N ALA A 24 -5.12 -7.62 13.97
CA ALA A 24 -6.49 -8.08 13.78
C ALA A 24 -6.96 -7.85 12.34
N TRP A 25 -6.73 -6.66 11.78
CA TRP A 25 -7.15 -6.32 10.41
C TRP A 25 -6.38 -7.13 9.36
N ILE A 26 -5.07 -7.30 9.53
CA ILE A 26 -4.25 -8.17 8.69
C ILE A 26 -4.84 -9.60 8.63
N LYS A 27 -5.27 -10.13 9.78
CA LYS A 27 -5.90 -11.47 9.83
C LYS A 27 -7.30 -11.49 9.25
N LEU A 28 -8.16 -10.53 9.60
CA LEU A 28 -9.57 -10.48 9.18
C LEU A 28 -9.73 -10.25 7.67
N LEU A 29 -8.87 -9.41 7.08
CA LEU A 29 -8.82 -9.18 5.63
C LEU A 29 -8.19 -10.37 4.88
N GLY A 30 -7.61 -11.34 5.60
CA GLY A 30 -7.04 -12.55 5.02
C GLY A 30 -5.67 -12.34 4.36
N VAL A 31 -4.93 -11.29 4.75
CA VAL A 31 -3.54 -11.12 4.33
C VAL A 31 -2.67 -12.26 4.83
N VAL A 32 -2.98 -12.80 6.02
CA VAL A 32 -2.30 -13.95 6.61
C VAL A 32 -3.28 -15.06 7.00
N SER A 33 -2.85 -16.30 6.81
CA SER A 33 -3.66 -17.52 7.02
C SER A 33 -3.10 -18.43 8.12
N GLY A 34 -1.82 -18.29 8.47
CA GLY A 34 -1.12 -19.13 9.43
C GLY A 34 -1.71 -19.17 10.84
N GLU A 35 -1.28 -20.16 11.62
CA GLU A 35 -1.82 -20.47 12.94
C GLU A 35 -1.13 -19.69 14.08
N ASN A 36 0.15 -19.38 13.91
CA ASN A 36 0.98 -18.65 14.86
C ASN A 36 1.56 -17.37 14.26
N PHE A 37 2.23 -16.58 15.10
CA PHE A 37 2.72 -15.26 14.73
C PHE A 37 3.97 -15.33 13.84
N GLU A 38 4.78 -16.37 13.98
CA GLU A 38 5.94 -16.64 13.13
C GLU A 38 5.51 -16.88 11.69
N ALA A 39 4.49 -17.70 11.47
CA ALA A 39 3.89 -17.92 10.15
C ALA A 39 3.32 -16.62 9.57
N TRP A 40 2.69 -15.77 10.41
CA TRP A 40 2.20 -14.47 9.95
C TRP A 40 3.34 -13.56 9.50
N ALA A 41 4.45 -13.53 10.23
CA ALA A 41 5.62 -12.74 9.84
C ALA A 41 6.16 -13.21 8.48
N ASP A 42 6.27 -14.52 8.25
CA ASP A 42 6.74 -15.07 6.98
C ASP A 42 5.78 -14.77 5.81
N GLU A 43 4.46 -14.83 6.04
CA GLU A 43 3.45 -14.44 5.04
C GLU A 43 3.50 -12.94 4.72
N LEU A 44 3.64 -12.08 5.74
CA LEU A 44 3.81 -10.65 5.56
C LEU A 44 5.08 -10.32 4.78
N ASP A 45 6.19 -11.01 5.06
CA ASP A 45 7.46 -10.83 4.34
C ASP A 45 7.32 -11.14 2.84
N LYS A 46 6.50 -12.13 2.46
CA LYS A 46 6.16 -12.40 1.05
C LYS A 46 5.40 -11.23 0.43
N HIS A 47 4.35 -10.74 1.08
CA HIS A 47 3.57 -9.59 0.58
C HIS A 47 4.42 -8.31 0.44
N ARG A 48 5.30 -8.06 1.42
CA ARG A 48 6.22 -6.92 1.40
C ARG A 48 7.21 -7.01 0.25
N LYS A 49 7.72 -8.22 -0.03
CA LYS A 49 8.61 -8.46 -1.16
C LYS A 49 7.90 -8.19 -2.49
N LEU A 50 6.67 -8.69 -2.65
CA LEU A 50 5.85 -8.41 -3.85
C LEU A 50 5.64 -6.90 -4.05
N TYR A 51 5.32 -6.16 -2.98
CA TYR A 51 5.18 -4.71 -3.07
C TYR A 51 6.50 -4.03 -3.47
N ALA A 52 7.63 -4.43 -2.88
CA ALA A 52 8.94 -3.89 -3.22
C ALA A 52 9.32 -4.15 -4.70
N GLU A 53 8.96 -5.32 -5.23
CA GLU A 53 9.16 -5.67 -6.65
C GLU A 53 8.34 -4.76 -7.57
N LEU A 54 7.06 -4.49 -7.26
CA LEU A 54 6.22 -3.57 -8.03
C LEU A 54 6.77 -2.13 -8.04
N VAL A 55 7.30 -1.67 -6.91
CA VAL A 55 7.92 -0.35 -6.78
C VAL A 55 9.20 -0.28 -7.62
N ASP A 56 10.03 -1.31 -7.57
CA ASP A 56 11.29 -1.38 -8.30
C ASP A 56 11.07 -1.51 -9.82
N GLU A 57 10.08 -2.30 -10.25
CA GLU A 57 9.68 -2.41 -11.66
C GLU A 57 9.26 -1.05 -12.23
N TYR A 58 8.39 -0.33 -11.53
CA TYR A 58 7.97 1.02 -11.94
C TYR A 58 9.16 1.99 -12.02
N ARG A 59 10.06 1.92 -11.04
CA ARG A 59 11.27 2.75 -11.02
C ARG A 59 12.16 2.49 -12.24
N LYS A 60 12.32 1.23 -12.63
CA LYS A 60 13.10 0.84 -13.82
C LYS A 60 12.43 1.30 -15.12
N GLU A 61 11.12 1.18 -15.22
CA GLU A 61 10.37 1.62 -16.40
C GLU A 61 10.45 3.14 -16.61
N THR A 62 10.45 3.91 -15.52
CA THR A 62 10.50 5.38 -15.55
C THR A 62 11.93 5.93 -15.64
N ASP A 63 12.96 5.09 -15.65
CA ASP A 63 14.33 5.53 -15.86
C ASP A 63 14.59 5.85 -17.35
N VAL A 64 14.26 7.09 -17.71
CA VAL A 64 14.37 7.65 -19.08
C VAL A 64 15.79 7.50 -19.67
N LYS A 65 16.84 7.35 -18.83
CA LYS A 65 18.22 7.14 -19.30
C LYS A 65 18.46 5.77 -19.92
N ALA A 66 17.59 4.80 -19.63
CA ALA A 66 17.65 3.44 -20.20
C ALA A 66 16.83 3.31 -21.50
N VAL A 67 16.05 4.32 -21.88
CA VAL A 67 15.16 4.26 -23.03
C VAL A 67 15.89 4.72 -24.30
N ASP A 68 16.03 3.82 -25.27
CA ASP A 68 16.67 4.12 -26.57
C ASP A 68 15.95 5.29 -27.27
N PRO A 69 16.64 6.41 -27.55
CA PRO A 69 16.08 7.53 -28.31
C PRO A 69 15.46 7.13 -29.66
N LYS A 70 15.86 5.98 -30.23
CA LYS A 70 15.33 5.44 -31.49
C LYS A 70 14.00 4.68 -31.35
N LEU A 71 13.67 4.16 -30.16
CA LEU A 71 12.33 3.62 -29.85
C LEU A 71 11.33 4.74 -29.49
N CYS A 72 11.85 5.93 -29.24
CA CYS A 72 11.16 7.09 -28.67
C CYS A 72 10.79 8.12 -29.75
N ASN A 73 9.85 7.78 -30.64
CA ASN A 73 9.24 8.79 -31.48
C ASN A 73 7.99 9.37 -30.79
N PRO A 74 7.99 10.64 -30.35
CA PRO A 74 6.84 11.27 -29.68
C PRO A 74 5.58 11.39 -30.57
N LEU A 75 5.70 11.15 -31.88
CA LEU A 75 4.59 11.12 -32.83
C LEU A 75 4.14 9.68 -33.19
N SER A 76 4.84 8.65 -32.71
CA SER A 76 4.47 7.26 -32.96
C SER A 76 3.29 6.86 -32.07
N ARG A 77 2.20 6.42 -32.70
CA ARG A 77 0.99 5.86 -32.05
C ARG A 77 1.14 4.38 -31.67
N ASN A 78 2.37 3.86 -31.64
CA ASN A 78 2.58 2.49 -31.16
C ASN A 78 2.24 2.40 -29.68
N VAL A 79 1.44 1.39 -29.32
CA VAL A 79 1.00 1.11 -27.94
C VAL A 79 2.18 0.82 -27.01
N ASP A 80 3.31 0.38 -27.57
CA ASP A 80 4.56 0.16 -26.86
C ASP A 80 5.45 1.42 -26.71
N ASN A 81 4.96 2.60 -27.08
CA ASN A 81 5.69 3.85 -26.91
C ASN A 81 5.88 4.18 -25.40
N PRO A 82 7.12 4.21 -24.88
CA PRO A 82 7.39 4.50 -23.48
C PRO A 82 6.84 5.86 -23.02
N TYR A 83 6.77 6.85 -23.91
CA TYR A 83 6.20 8.17 -23.58
C TYR A 83 4.70 8.11 -23.30
N LEU A 84 3.94 7.31 -24.06
CA LEU A 84 2.51 7.15 -23.82
C LEU A 84 2.27 6.50 -22.45
N LYS A 85 3.09 5.52 -22.06
CA LYS A 85 3.03 4.88 -20.74
C LYS A 85 3.37 5.86 -19.62
N ILE A 86 4.42 6.66 -19.78
CA ILE A 86 4.79 7.71 -18.81
C ILE A 86 3.65 8.73 -18.67
N GLN A 87 3.10 9.20 -19.78
CA GLN A 87 2.00 10.17 -19.77
C GLN A 87 0.77 9.62 -19.05
N VAL A 88 0.36 8.38 -19.35
CA VAL A 88 -0.76 7.71 -18.68
C VAL A 88 -0.51 7.57 -17.17
N ASN A 89 0.71 7.20 -16.77
CA ASN A 89 1.09 7.11 -15.36
C ASN A 89 1.04 8.49 -14.67
N GLU A 90 1.49 9.56 -15.32
CA GLU A 90 1.40 10.92 -14.78
C GLU A 90 -0.04 11.40 -14.62
N GLU A 91 -0.91 11.07 -15.58
CA GLU A 91 -2.34 11.38 -15.52
C GLU A 91 -3.00 10.66 -14.34
N LEU A 92 -2.72 9.36 -14.15
CA LEU A 92 -3.18 8.59 -12.99
C LEU A 92 -2.70 9.18 -11.67
N LEU A 93 -1.41 9.52 -11.56
CA LEU A 93 -0.84 10.14 -10.36
C LEU A 93 -1.53 11.47 -10.03
N LYS A 94 -1.82 12.29 -11.04
CA LYS A 94 -2.54 13.57 -10.88
C LYS A 94 -3.99 13.35 -10.42
N GLU A 95 -4.66 12.35 -10.98
CA GLU A 95 -6.03 11.99 -10.59
C GLU A 95 -6.09 11.55 -9.13
N ILE A 96 -5.25 10.59 -8.73
CA ILE A 96 -5.13 10.13 -7.34
C ILE A 96 -4.80 11.28 -6.40
N TRP A 97 -3.90 12.18 -6.80
CA TRP A 97 -3.46 13.29 -5.95
C TRP A 97 -4.60 14.24 -5.58
N LYS A 98 -5.48 14.57 -6.54
CA LYS A 98 -6.65 15.43 -6.30
C LYS A 98 -7.56 14.89 -5.20
N ASP A 99 -7.67 13.57 -5.09
CA ASP A 99 -8.52 12.92 -4.09
C ASP A 99 -7.79 12.76 -2.76
N VAL A 100 -6.51 12.38 -2.79
CA VAL A 100 -5.64 12.29 -1.60
C VAL A 100 -5.53 13.63 -0.86
N GLU A 101 -5.44 14.76 -1.57
CA GLU A 101 -5.40 16.09 -0.92
C GLU A 101 -6.65 16.41 -0.09
N ARG A 102 -7.80 15.89 -0.50
CA ARG A 102 -9.10 16.10 0.14
C ARG A 102 -9.47 15.02 1.15
N THR A 103 -8.63 14.02 1.33
CA THR A 103 -8.88 12.85 2.19
C THR A 103 -8.60 13.21 3.66
N PHE A 104 -9.62 13.14 4.51
CA PHE A 104 -9.54 13.40 5.96
C PHE A 104 -8.68 14.64 6.33
N PRO A 105 -8.98 15.84 5.80
CA PRO A 105 -8.17 17.04 6.00
C PRO A 105 -8.01 17.44 7.48
N GLU A 106 -8.97 17.06 8.33
CA GLU A 106 -8.96 17.25 9.78
C GLU A 106 -7.94 16.37 10.51
N CYS A 107 -7.50 15.26 9.91
CA CYS A 107 -6.51 14.36 10.48
C CYS A 107 -5.09 14.84 10.14
N GLN A 108 -4.41 15.47 11.11
CA GLN A 108 -3.04 16.00 10.93
C GLN A 108 -2.04 14.97 10.39
N PHE A 109 -2.18 13.71 10.81
CA PHE A 109 -1.33 12.63 10.30
C PHE A 109 -1.58 12.40 8.80
N LEU A 110 -2.83 12.22 8.38
CA LEU A 110 -3.16 11.91 6.98
C LEU A 110 -2.99 13.11 6.06
N SER A 111 -3.13 14.33 6.57
CA SER A 111 -2.89 15.56 5.80
C SER A 111 -1.40 15.91 5.65
N SER A 112 -0.50 15.21 6.35
CA SER A 112 0.95 15.40 6.18
C SER A 112 1.41 15.07 4.75
N PRO A 113 2.38 15.82 4.17
CA PRO A 113 2.92 15.54 2.85
C PRO A 113 3.48 14.12 2.71
N GLU A 114 4.08 13.59 3.77
CA GLU A 114 4.64 12.24 3.81
C GLU A 114 3.53 11.19 3.67
N SER A 115 2.46 11.31 4.44
CA SER A 115 1.33 10.36 4.39
C SER A 115 0.60 10.44 3.06
N ARG A 116 0.37 11.64 2.51
CA ARG A 116 -0.24 11.81 1.19
C ARG A 116 0.57 11.12 0.09
N LYS A 117 1.90 11.24 0.13
CA LYS A 117 2.79 10.52 -0.81
C LYS A 117 2.70 9.00 -0.65
N VAL A 118 2.58 8.50 0.58
CA VAL A 118 2.38 7.06 0.84
C VAL A 118 1.05 6.60 0.25
N LEU A 119 -0.05 7.32 0.49
CA LEU A 119 -1.36 6.99 -0.04
C LEU A 119 -1.38 7.00 -1.58
N GLN A 120 -0.76 8.01 -2.19
CA GLN A 120 -0.63 8.07 -3.65
C GLN A 120 0.11 6.85 -4.19
N ARG A 121 1.22 6.43 -3.57
CA ARG A 121 1.97 5.23 -3.98
C ARG A 121 1.15 3.95 -3.84
N ILE A 122 0.47 3.74 -2.71
CA ILE A 122 -0.37 2.56 -2.48
C ILE A 122 -1.43 2.44 -3.59
N LEU A 123 -2.17 3.53 -3.84
CA LEU A 123 -3.23 3.56 -4.85
C LEU A 123 -2.68 3.37 -6.25
N PHE A 124 -1.58 4.05 -6.58
CA PHE A 124 -0.94 3.99 -7.88
C PHE A 124 -0.46 2.57 -8.20
N HIS A 125 0.30 1.95 -7.30
CA HIS A 125 0.82 0.60 -7.51
C HIS A 125 -0.30 -0.44 -7.57
N TRP A 126 -1.41 -0.24 -6.86
CA TRP A 126 -2.56 -1.14 -6.95
C TRP A 126 -3.26 -1.02 -8.31
N CYS A 127 -3.50 0.20 -8.78
CA CYS A 127 -4.12 0.44 -10.09
C CYS A 127 -3.28 -0.19 -11.20
N ARG A 128 -1.96 0.01 -11.12
CA ARG A 128 -0.99 -0.54 -12.07
C ARG A 128 -0.88 -2.06 -12.04
N SER A 129 -0.86 -2.67 -10.85
CA SER A 129 -0.75 -4.13 -10.75
C SER A 129 -2.02 -4.83 -11.27
N ARG A 130 -3.18 -4.20 -11.12
CA ARG A 130 -4.45 -4.76 -11.59
C ARG A 130 -4.63 -4.65 -13.10
N ASN A 131 -4.21 -3.52 -13.68
CA ASN A 131 -4.40 -3.21 -15.11
C ASN A 131 -3.18 -2.45 -15.67
N PRO A 132 -2.12 -3.17 -16.11
CA PRO A 132 -0.88 -2.53 -16.59
C PRO A 132 -0.99 -1.85 -17.97
N SER A 133 -2.12 -2.01 -18.68
CA SER A 133 -2.28 -1.61 -20.09
C SER A 133 -3.52 -0.74 -20.38
N MET A 134 -4.24 -0.27 -19.36
CA MET A 134 -5.49 0.50 -19.53
C MET A 134 -5.42 1.92 -18.94
N THR A 135 -6.40 2.74 -19.31
CA THR A 135 -6.49 4.16 -18.92
C THR A 135 -6.75 4.34 -17.41
N PRO A 136 -6.26 5.45 -16.81
CA PRO A 136 -6.37 5.71 -15.37
C PRO A 136 -7.81 5.60 -14.82
N SER A 137 -8.77 6.10 -15.60
CA SER A 137 -10.20 6.16 -15.28
C SER A 137 -10.91 4.81 -15.16
N GLU A 138 -10.29 3.71 -15.64
CA GLU A 138 -10.86 2.36 -15.52
C GLU A 138 -10.34 1.62 -14.27
N SER A 139 -9.23 2.08 -13.69
CA SER A 139 -8.54 1.42 -12.59
C SER A 139 -8.77 2.12 -11.25
N TYR A 140 -8.71 3.46 -11.22
CA TYR A 140 -8.92 4.25 -10.02
C TYR A 140 -10.38 4.74 -9.93
N ARG A 141 -10.95 4.69 -8.73
CA ARG A 141 -12.28 5.25 -8.42
C ARG A 141 -12.21 6.10 -7.18
N GLN A 142 -12.83 7.28 -7.23
CA GLN A 142 -13.01 8.14 -6.06
C GLN A 142 -13.65 7.34 -4.92
N GLY A 143 -13.10 7.49 -3.70
CA GLY A 143 -13.45 6.71 -2.51
C GLY A 143 -12.39 5.66 -2.16
N MET A 144 -11.63 5.15 -3.13
CA MET A 144 -10.49 4.26 -2.87
C MET A 144 -9.43 4.92 -1.97
N ASN A 145 -9.25 6.24 -2.10
CA ASN A 145 -8.37 7.06 -1.28
C ASN A 145 -8.75 7.00 0.22
N GLU A 146 -10.04 7.01 0.54
CA GLU A 146 -10.51 6.95 1.93
C GLU A 146 -10.25 5.57 2.54
N LEU A 147 -10.48 4.51 1.77
CA LEU A 147 -10.16 3.14 2.17
C LEU A 147 -8.66 2.95 2.43
N ALA A 148 -7.82 3.40 1.50
CA ALA A 148 -6.37 3.35 1.65
C ALA A 148 -5.90 4.17 2.88
N ALA A 149 -6.51 5.33 3.14
CA ALA A 149 -6.19 6.16 4.28
C ALA A 149 -6.52 5.52 5.62
N VAL A 150 -7.68 4.88 5.75
CA VAL A 150 -8.07 4.14 6.97
C VAL A 150 -7.10 2.97 7.20
N LEU A 151 -6.81 2.18 6.16
CA LEU A 151 -5.86 1.07 6.27
C LEU A 151 -4.47 1.54 6.70
N TYR A 152 -3.95 2.59 6.06
CA TYR A 152 -2.65 3.15 6.41
C TYR A 152 -2.62 3.70 7.84
N ALA A 153 -3.68 4.38 8.28
CA ALA A 153 -3.80 4.85 9.65
C ALA A 153 -3.77 3.70 10.67
N VAL A 154 -4.48 2.59 10.40
CA VAL A 154 -4.46 1.39 11.26
C VAL A 154 -3.06 0.77 11.31
N MET A 155 -2.36 0.67 10.17
CA MET A 155 -0.99 0.16 10.16
C MET A 155 -0.04 1.05 10.97
N LYS A 156 -0.18 2.38 10.84
CA LYS A 156 0.63 3.34 11.57
C LYS A 156 0.38 3.31 13.08
N GLN A 157 -0.89 3.23 13.50
CA GLN A 157 -1.26 3.14 14.92
C GLN A 157 -0.74 1.88 15.59
N GLY A 158 -0.63 0.78 14.84
CA GLY A 158 -0.09 -0.49 15.32
C GLY A 158 1.43 -0.63 15.20
N GLU A 159 2.17 0.44 14.92
CA GLU A 159 3.60 0.33 14.71
C GLU A 159 4.36 -0.01 16.00
N PHE A 160 5.28 -0.96 15.89
CA PHE A 160 6.14 -1.38 16.98
C PHE A 160 7.49 -0.65 16.89
N SER A 161 7.87 0.04 17.98
CA SER A 161 9.14 0.76 18.10
C SER A 161 9.91 0.22 19.31
N ASN A 162 11.01 -0.50 19.10
CA ASN A 162 11.79 -1.14 20.17
C ASN A 162 13.23 -0.66 20.27
N GLY A 163 13.44 0.66 20.20
CA GLY A 163 14.76 1.28 20.46
C GLY A 163 15.92 0.79 19.58
N GLY A 164 15.68 -0.01 18.54
CA GLY A 164 16.69 -0.51 17.60
C GLY A 164 17.45 -1.78 18.01
N VAL A 165 17.03 -2.53 19.03
CA VAL A 165 17.91 -3.56 19.64
C VAL A 165 17.93 -4.89 18.85
N ASP A 166 16.88 -5.25 18.10
CA ASP A 166 16.89 -6.43 17.21
C ASP A 166 15.83 -6.28 16.10
N ARG A 167 16.25 -6.33 14.82
CA ARG A 167 15.34 -6.23 13.65
C ARG A 167 14.69 -7.55 13.26
N GLU A 168 15.27 -8.67 13.71
CA GLU A 168 14.81 -10.03 13.41
C GLU A 168 13.87 -10.57 14.48
N ALA A 169 13.80 -9.89 15.63
CA ALA A 169 12.78 -10.14 16.63
C ALA A 169 11.36 -10.11 16.02
N LEU A 170 10.47 -10.90 16.60
CA LEU A 170 9.11 -11.08 16.09
C LEU A 170 8.30 -9.77 16.02
N GLY A 171 8.44 -8.88 17.02
CA GLY A 171 7.73 -7.60 17.06
C GLY A 171 8.02 -6.69 15.86
N PRO A 172 9.29 -6.35 15.57
CA PRO A 172 9.67 -5.58 14.39
C PRO A 172 9.36 -6.27 13.06
N ARG A 173 9.46 -7.61 13.01
CA ARG A 173 9.03 -8.37 11.82
C ARG A 173 7.52 -8.28 11.60
N LEU A 174 6.69 -8.35 12.63
CA LEU A 174 5.24 -8.23 12.46
C LEU A 174 4.78 -6.79 12.19
N CYS A 175 5.26 -5.85 13.00
CA CYS A 175 4.67 -4.52 13.11
C CYS A 175 5.68 -3.37 12.98
N GLY A 176 6.88 -3.61 12.46
CA GLY A 176 7.91 -2.56 12.33
C GLY A 176 7.44 -1.39 11.47
N SER A 177 7.82 -0.16 11.86
CA SER A 177 7.40 1.09 11.22
C SER A 177 7.75 1.16 9.72
N ARG A 178 8.85 0.53 9.30
CA ARG A 178 9.27 0.42 7.89
C ARG A 178 8.28 -0.36 7.01
N HIS A 179 7.42 -1.18 7.62
CA HIS A 179 6.49 -2.05 6.91
C HIS A 179 5.09 -1.43 6.75
N ASN A 180 4.82 -0.27 7.35
CA ASN A 180 3.47 0.32 7.41
C ASN A 180 2.84 0.50 6.02
N GLU A 181 3.61 0.98 5.04
CA GLU A 181 3.12 1.19 3.67
C GLU A 181 2.85 -0.14 2.95
N ALA A 182 3.79 -1.08 3.00
CA ALA A 182 3.66 -2.37 2.35
C ALA A 182 2.51 -3.21 2.95
N ASP A 183 2.35 -3.18 4.27
CA ASP A 183 1.27 -3.89 4.95
C ASP A 183 -0.10 -3.24 4.67
N ALA A 184 -0.14 -1.91 4.54
CA ALA A 184 -1.36 -1.20 4.12
C ALA A 184 -1.73 -1.54 2.67
N PHE A 185 -0.74 -1.63 1.78
CA PHE A 185 -0.93 -2.09 0.40
C PHE A 185 -1.48 -3.52 0.36
N ALA A 186 -0.90 -4.46 1.11
CA ALA A 186 -1.37 -5.85 1.15
C ALA A 186 -2.82 -5.95 1.64
N CYS A 187 -3.17 -5.19 2.69
CA CYS A 187 -4.55 -5.11 3.16
C CYS A 187 -5.49 -4.50 2.10
N PHE A 188 -5.03 -3.47 1.39
CA PHE A 188 -5.80 -2.81 0.34
C PHE A 188 -6.07 -3.76 -0.83
N VAL A 189 -5.06 -4.52 -1.29
CA VAL A 189 -5.23 -5.58 -2.29
C VAL A 189 -6.33 -6.56 -1.87
N GLN A 190 -6.22 -7.13 -0.67
CA GLN A 190 -7.21 -8.09 -0.16
C GLN A 190 -8.62 -7.50 -0.03
N LEU A 191 -8.73 -6.24 0.40
CA LEU A 191 -10.01 -5.55 0.50
C LEU A 191 -10.65 -5.37 -0.88
N MET A 192 -9.88 -4.93 -1.87
CA MET A 192 -10.37 -4.67 -3.21
C MET A 192 -10.65 -5.94 -4.03
N GLU A 193 -10.05 -7.08 -3.69
CA GLU A 193 -10.35 -8.38 -4.31
C GLU A 193 -11.66 -9.00 -3.81
N ARG A 194 -12.16 -8.53 -2.66
CA ARG A 194 -13.36 -9.07 -1.99
C ARG A 194 -14.62 -8.23 -2.20
N GLY A 195 -14.49 -6.99 -2.67
CA GLY A 195 -15.60 -6.08 -3.01
C GLY A 195 -15.97 -6.15 -4.48
#